data_AF-A0A7Y3EEG6-F1
#
_entry.id   AF-A0A7Y3EEG6-F1
#
_cell.length_a   1.000
_cell.length_b   1.000
_cell.length_c   1.000
_cell.angle_alpha   90.00
_cell.angle_beta   90.00
_cell.angle_gamma   90.00
#
_symmetry.space_group_name_H-M   'P 1'
#
loop_
_entity.id
_entity.type
_entity.pdbx_description
1 polymer ?
#
loop_
_entity_poly.entity_id
_entity_poly.type
_entity_poly.pdbx_seq_one_letter_code
_entity_poly.pdbx_strand_id
1 'polypeptide(L)' 'MERYRFPTRHAAVEFALQRAAEPPMTREEMLAMEGTGWFGDLDEIRAGNRPPDLIE' A
#
# COMPACT_ATOMS: atom_id res chain seq x y z
N MET A 1 -8.56 18.80 16.70
CA MET A 1 -9.71 19.31 15.92
C MET A 1 -9.62 20.82 15.68
N GLU A 2 -9.03 21.62 16.57
CA GLU A 2 -9.01 23.10 16.45
C GLU A 2 -8.24 23.65 15.23
N ARG A 3 -7.14 23.00 14.83
CA ARG A 3 -6.27 23.49 13.74
C ARG A 3 -6.88 23.32 12.35
N TYR A 4 -7.53 22.19 12.07
CA TYR A 4 -8.06 21.85 10.75
C TYR A 4 -9.59 21.72 10.70
N ARG A 5 -10.27 21.80 11.85
CA ARG A 5 -11.73 21.80 12.01
C ARG A 5 -12.48 20.71 11.22
N PHE A 6 -11.90 19.51 11.14
CA PHE A 6 -12.58 18.37 10.53
C PHE A 6 -13.89 18.07 11.25
N PRO A 7 -14.94 17.64 10.53
CA PRO A 7 -16.26 17.38 11.11
C PRO A 7 -16.28 16.10 11.97
N THR A 8 -15.37 15.16 11.72
CA THR A 8 -15.26 13.90 12.46
C THR A 8 -13.80 13.53 12.71
N ARG A 9 -13.56 12.66 13.70
CA ARG A 9 -12.22 12.11 13.96
C ARG A 9 -11.73 11.25 12.80
N HIS A 10 -12.63 10.49 12.16
CA HIS A 10 -12.28 9.66 11.01
C HIS A 10 -11.74 10.52 9.86
N ALA A 11 -12.40 11.64 9.54
CA ALA A 11 -11.94 12.58 8.52
C ALA A 11 -10.55 13.17 8.85
N ALA A 12 -10.28 13.43 10.13
CA ALA A 12 -8.97 13.90 10.56
C ALA A 12 -7.87 12.84 10.39
N VAL A 13 -8.18 11.58 10.67
CA VAL A 13 -7.25 10.45 10.52
C VAL A 13 -6.99 10.16 9.05
N GLU A 14 -8.02 10.07 8.22
CA GLU A 14 -7.90 9.86 6.78
C GLU A 14 -7.04 10.95 6.13
N PHE A 15 -7.30 12.22 6.47
CA PHE A 15 -6.48 13.33 6.00
C PHE A 15 -5.02 13.23 6.46
N ALA A 16 -4.78 12.86 7.72
CA ALA A 16 -3.42 12.70 8.23
C ALA A 16 -2.67 11.56 7.53
N LEU A 17 -3.36 10.44 7.24
CA LEU A 17 -2.80 9.31 6.51
C LEU A 17 -2.46 9.69 5.07
N GLN A 18 -3.37 10.37 4.36
CA GLN A 18 -3.10 10.86 2.99
C GLN A 18 -1.95 11.87 2.94
N ARG A 19 -1.82 12.73 3.97
CA ARG A 19 -0.73 13.71 4.08
C ARG A 19 0.62 13.07 4.38
N ALA A 20 0.62 11.98 5.15
CA ALA A 20 1.81 11.29 5.62
C ALA A 20 2.29 10.21 4.63
N ALA A 21 1.38 9.64 3.84
CA ALA A 21 1.72 8.75 2.76
C ALA A 21 2.55 9.50 1.71
N GLU A 22 3.54 8.81 1.15
CA GLU A 22 4.16 9.28 -0.09
C GLU A 22 3.08 9.38 -1.17
N PRO A 23 3.13 10.42 -2.03
CA PRO A 23 2.20 10.51 -3.14
C PRO A 23 2.30 9.22 -3.96
N PRO A 24 1.17 8.62 -4.36
CA PRO A 24 1.21 7.45 -5.20
C PRO A 24 1.97 7.80 -6.47
N MET A 25 2.72 6.83 -6.98
CA MET A 25 3.42 6.93 -8.24
C MET A 25 2.45 7.40 -9.33
N THR A 26 2.86 8.39 -10.12
CA THR A 26 2.08 8.87 -11.26
C THR A 26 1.94 7.76 -12.30
N ARG A 27 0.94 7.88 -13.19
CA ARG A 27 0.74 6.90 -14.25
C ARG A 27 1.96 6.77 -15.15
N GLU A 28 2.60 7.90 -15.46
CA GLU A 28 3.81 7.97 -16.27
C GLU A 28 4.98 7.24 -15.60
N GLU A 29 5.20 7.48 -14.30
CA GLU A 29 6.23 6.78 -13.53
C GLU A 29 5.96 5.27 -13.45
N MET A 30 4.69 4.85 -13.29
CA MET A 30 4.32 3.43 -13.29
C MET A 30 4.63 2.76 -14.62
N LEU A 31 4.34 3.42 -15.74
CA LEU A 31 4.63 2.89 -17.07
C LEU A 31 6.14 2.82 -17.33
N ALA A 32 6.91 3.77 -16.80
CA ALA A 32 8.37 3.75 -16.91
C ALA A 32 9.03 2.56 -16.20
N MET A 33 8.31 1.86 -15.31
CA MET A 33 8.79 0.63 -14.68
C MET A 33 8.67 -0.62 -15.57
N GLU A 34 8.02 -0.53 -16.75
CA GLU A 34 7.92 -1.67 -17.64
C GLU A 34 9.32 -2.17 -18.05
N GLY A 35 9.56 -3.47 -17.85
CA GLY A 35 10.84 -4.08 -18.19
C GLY A 35 11.96 -3.92 -17.13
N THR A 36 11.71 -3.28 -15.98
CA THR A 36 12.71 -3.25 -14.88
C THR A 36 12.98 -4.64 -14.31
N GLY A 37 12.04 -5.57 -14.52
CA GLY A 37 12.07 -6.91 -13.95
C GLY A 37 11.90 -6.91 -12.43
N TRP A 38 11.94 -8.11 -11.85
CA TRP A 38 11.94 -8.34 -10.42
C TRP A 38 12.70 -9.64 -10.14
N PHE A 39 13.60 -9.63 -9.15
CA PHE A 39 14.56 -10.71 -8.91
C PHE A 39 14.10 -11.76 -7.90
N GLY A 40 12.93 -11.57 -7.28
CA GLY A 40 12.47 -12.54 -6.29
C GLY A 40 11.91 -13.81 -6.92
N ASP A 41 11.80 -14.85 -6.10
CA ASP A 41 11.14 -16.09 -6.46
C ASP A 41 9.66 -16.02 -6.02
N LEU A 42 8.75 -16.09 -7.00
CA LEU A 42 7.32 -16.05 -6.73
C LEU A 42 6.81 -17.31 -6.02
N ASP A 43 7.42 -18.45 -6.28
CA ASP A 43 7.02 -19.72 -5.70
C ASP A 43 7.44 -19.79 -4.23
N GLU A 44 8.62 -19.25 -3.90
CA GLU A 44 9.09 -19.10 -2.52
C GLU A 44 8.14 -18.21 -1.70
N ILE A 45 7.78 -17.02 -2.20
CA ILE A 45 6.92 -16.08 -1.47
C ILE A 45 5.53 -16.68 -1.20
N ARG A 46 4.97 -17.39 -2.18
CA ARG A 46 3.66 -18.03 -2.04
C ARG A 46 3.69 -19.19 -1.04
N ALA A 47 4.78 -19.95 -1.01
CA ALA A 47 4.95 -21.04 -0.05
C ALA A 47 4.95 -20.54 1.41
N GLY A 48 5.51 -19.36 1.67
CA GLY A 48 5.53 -18.72 3.00
C GLY A 48 4.18 -18.18 3.50
N ASN A 49 3.18 -18.08 2.63
CA ASN A 49 1.87 -17.50 2.95
C ASN A 49 0.74 -18.54 3.02
N ARG A 50 1.05 -19.82 3.25
CA ARG A 50 0.01 -20.82 3.52
C ARG A 50 -0.58 -20.54 4.91
N PRO A 51 -1.86 -20.14 5.01
CA PRO A 51 -2.48 -19.97 6.32
C PRO A 51 -2.58 -21.34 7.02
N PRO A 52 -2.34 -21.43 8.34
CA PRO A 52 -2.17 -22.70 9.06
C PRO A 52 -3.40 -23.61 9.11
N ASP A 53 -4.53 -23.15 8.57
CA ASP A 53 -5.85 -23.79 8.60
C ASP A 53 -6.24 -24.51 7.29
N LEU A 54 -5.37 -24.55 6.28
CA LEU A 54 -5.55 -25.40 5.10
C LEU A 54 -4.72 -26.69 5.22
N ILE A 55 -5.21 -27.61 6.07
CA ILE A 55 -4.80 -29.02 6.10
C ILE A 55 -6.00 -29.82 5.61
N GLU A 56 -5.91 -30.37 4.39
CA GLU A 56 -6.67 -31.58 4.00
C GLU A 56 -5.87 -32.83 4.42
#